data_AF-A0A556U2E6-F1
#
_entry.id   AF-A0A556U2E6-F1
#
_cell.length_a   1.000
_cell.length_b   1.000
_cell.length_c   1.000
_cell.angle_alpha   90.00
_cell.angle_beta   90.00
_cell.angle_gamma   90.00
#
_symmetry.space_group_name_H-M   'P 1'
#
loop_
_entity.id
_entity.type
_entity.pdbx_description
1 polymer ?
#
loop_
_entity_poly.entity_id
_entity_poly.type
_entity_poly.pdbx_seq_one_letter_code
_entity_poly.pdbx_strand_id
1 'polypeptide(L)'
;MLLCKADDQNLIKGFATPLRQLLFLEQLTAIAEQQETPSDESSANGGLTNEDLLKELMSPDHLNDLIQLMNPVCNPWSAQIQEYLNTTQVARAKANSNKTDESHHQDSKLNNENIAEATALLQSTRCTLEELRKECEFLQLEQSGPAASLSHCALKVAISDMAQLMSAFSQVYNTDFRGYCQKAPPVLNPSTHVFQSVHQLLHHCNMELDALQQLSKTSTTLNEITRQIQTDRRFWANGEKHTLPNQLEALRNRFAAFLSHHQS
;
A
#
# COMPACT_ATOMS: atom_id res chain seq x y z
N MET A 1 32.35 24.52 -21.34
CA MET A 1 32.32 25.94 -21.75
C MET A 1 31.30 26.65 -20.87
N LEU A 2 31.60 27.81 -20.29
CA LEU A 2 30.55 28.65 -19.72
C LEU A 2 29.74 29.24 -20.87
N LEU A 3 28.48 28.80 -21.02
CA LEU A 3 27.58 29.25 -22.10
C LEU A 3 27.26 30.75 -22.00
N CYS A 4 27.41 31.34 -20.81
CA CYS A 4 27.11 32.74 -20.54
C CYS A 4 28.28 33.42 -19.82
N LYS A 5 28.66 34.62 -20.25
CA LYS A 5 29.63 35.47 -19.56
C LYS A 5 28.94 36.23 -18.41
N ALA A 6 29.72 36.74 -17.46
CA ALA A 6 29.18 37.50 -16.33
C ALA A 6 28.37 38.73 -16.77
N ASP A 7 28.73 39.32 -17.92
CA ASP A 7 28.05 40.48 -18.51
C ASP A 7 26.72 40.13 -19.21
N ASP A 8 26.45 38.84 -19.46
CA ASP A 8 25.23 38.37 -20.12
C ASP A 8 24.05 38.23 -19.16
N GLN A 9 24.25 38.56 -17.88
CA GLN A 9 23.18 38.49 -16.89
C GLN A 9 22.05 39.50 -17.20
N ASN A 10 22.38 40.65 -17.77
CA ASN A 10 21.39 41.64 -18.20
C ASN A 10 20.64 41.21 -19.47
N LEU A 11 21.25 40.36 -20.30
CA LEU A 11 20.62 39.75 -21.47
C LEU A 11 19.54 38.74 -21.03
N ILE A 12 19.88 37.86 -20.08
CA ILE A 12 18.96 36.85 -19.51
C ILE A 12 17.83 37.50 -18.70
N LYS A 13 18.14 38.54 -17.91
CA LYS A 13 17.18 39.22 -17.03
C LYS A 13 16.21 40.17 -17.74
N GLY A 14 16.34 40.38 -19.05
CA GLY A 14 15.41 41.24 -19.78
C GLY A 14 15.80 42.71 -19.87
N PHE A 15 16.96 43.13 -19.35
CA PHE A 15 17.34 44.54 -19.21
C PHE A 15 18.21 45.09 -20.37
N ALA A 16 18.62 44.24 -21.31
CA ALA A 16 19.38 44.64 -22.48
C ALA A 16 18.48 45.18 -23.60
N THR A 17 19.07 45.84 -24.60
CA THR A 17 18.32 46.33 -25.76
C THR A 17 17.74 45.15 -26.57
N PRO A 18 16.53 45.28 -27.16
CA PRO A 18 15.85 44.17 -27.84
C PRO A 18 16.69 43.51 -28.95
N LEU A 19 17.44 44.31 -29.72
CA LEU A 19 18.33 43.80 -30.77
C LEU A 19 19.47 42.94 -30.20
N ARG A 20 20.01 43.31 -29.05
CA ARG A 20 21.12 42.58 -28.42
C ARG A 20 20.65 41.28 -27.77
N GLN A 21 19.42 41.27 -27.25
CA GLN A 21 18.78 40.06 -26.74
C GLN A 21 18.47 39.07 -27.86
N LEU A 22 18.01 39.55 -29.00
CA LEU A 22 17.71 38.71 -30.16
C LEU A 22 18.98 38.04 -30.70
N LEU A 23 20.08 38.79 -30.86
CA LEU A 23 21.37 38.24 -31.29
C LEU A 23 21.93 37.20 -30.29
N PHE A 24 21.71 37.41 -28.99
CA PHE A 24 22.12 36.45 -27.97
C PHE A 24 21.30 35.15 -28.02
N LEU A 25 19.99 35.24 -28.26
CA LEU A 25 19.13 34.08 -28.46
C LEU A 25 19.50 33.30 -29.73
N GLU A 26 19.81 34.00 -30.82
CA GLU A 26 20.29 33.39 -32.07
C GLU A 26 21.63 32.67 -31.88
N GLN A 27 22.51 33.22 -31.05
CA GLN A 27 23.77 32.57 -30.70
C GLN A 27 23.56 31.32 -29.83
N LEU A 28 22.58 31.33 -28.91
CA LEU A 28 22.24 30.15 -28.10
C LEU A 28 21.64 29.03 -28.96
N THR A 29 20.79 29.36 -29.94
CA THR A 29 20.21 28.37 -30.85
C THR A 29 21.28 27.74 -31.75
N ALA A 30 22.22 28.55 -32.27
CA ALA A 30 23.33 28.03 -33.08
C ALA A 30 24.23 27.05 -32.31
N ILE A 31 24.43 27.26 -31.01
CA ILE A 31 25.19 26.34 -30.15
C ILE A 31 24.41 25.04 -29.90
N ALA A 32 23.10 25.13 -29.70
CA ALA A 32 22.24 23.94 -29.53
C ALA A 32 22.26 23.06 -30.79
N GLU A 33 22.17 23.68 -31.98
CA GLU A 33 22.25 22.98 -33.27
C GLU A 33 23.63 22.34 -33.53
N GLN A 34 24.72 22.98 -33.07
CA GLN A 34 26.07 22.42 -33.19
C GLN A 34 26.33 21.21 -32.28
N GLN A 35 25.49 20.97 -31.28
CA GLN A 35 25.61 19.82 -30.38
C GLN A 35 24.92 18.56 -30.94
N GLU A 36 24.19 18.67 -32.06
CA GLU A 36 23.56 17.55 -32.77
C GLU A 36 24.50 16.80 -33.74
N THR A 37 25.83 17.00 -33.67
CA THR A 37 26.76 16.11 -34.39
C THR A 37 26.95 14.81 -33.63
N PRO A 38 26.72 13.64 -34.23
CA PRO A 38 26.80 12.36 -33.52
C PRO A 38 28.27 12.05 -33.25
N SER A 39 28.71 12.25 -32.02
CA SER A 39 29.95 11.66 -31.57
C SER A 39 29.65 10.18 -31.31
N ASP A 40 29.97 9.36 -32.30
CA ASP A 40 30.08 7.90 -32.21
C ASP A 40 30.97 7.54 -31.02
N GLU A 41 30.37 7.25 -29.87
CA GLU A 41 31.02 6.48 -28.82
C GLU A 41 29.99 5.49 -28.27
N SER A 42 30.37 4.22 -28.37
CA SER A 42 29.59 3.04 -28.13
C SER A 42 28.84 3.07 -26.79
N SER A 43 27.52 2.85 -26.83
CA SER A 43 26.87 2.09 -25.77
C SER A 43 25.57 1.48 -26.29
N ALA A 44 25.61 0.18 -26.50
CA ALA A 44 24.46 -0.67 -26.75
C ALA A 44 23.58 -0.75 -25.50
N ASN A 45 22.83 0.30 -25.21
CA ASN A 45 21.71 0.28 -24.28
C ASN A 45 20.58 1.07 -24.93
N GLY A 46 19.41 0.45 -25.08
CA GLY A 46 18.16 1.11 -25.47
C GLY A 46 17.65 2.05 -24.38
N GLY A 47 18.47 3.03 -24.01
CA GLY A 47 18.09 4.13 -23.14
C GLY A 47 17.33 5.14 -23.97
N LEU A 48 16.07 5.37 -23.61
CA LEU A 48 15.26 6.47 -24.12
C LEU A 48 16.10 7.75 -24.12
N THR A 49 16.25 8.37 -25.29
CA THR A 49 17.02 9.62 -25.37
C THR A 49 16.23 10.72 -24.67
N ASN A 50 16.91 11.78 -24.19
CA ASN A 50 16.21 12.92 -23.59
C ASN A 50 15.18 13.53 -24.56
N GLU A 51 15.43 13.43 -25.86
CA GLU A 51 14.50 13.83 -26.92
C GLU A 51 13.25 12.94 -26.98
N ASP A 52 13.39 11.63 -26.77
CA ASP A 52 12.26 10.72 -26.70
C ASP A 52 11.39 11.01 -25.47
N LEU A 53 12.02 11.31 -24.33
CA LEU A 53 11.33 11.71 -23.10
C LEU A 53 10.64 13.07 -23.23
N LEU A 54 11.26 14.04 -23.90
CA LEU A 54 10.66 15.34 -24.19
C LEU A 54 9.48 15.20 -25.16
N LYS A 55 9.58 14.34 -26.17
CA LYS A 55 8.47 14.02 -27.07
C LYS A 55 7.31 13.33 -26.35
N GLU A 56 7.61 12.42 -25.43
CA GLU A 56 6.61 11.76 -24.60
C GLU A 56 5.92 12.76 -23.66
N LEU A 57 6.69 13.64 -23.00
CA LEU A 57 6.14 14.67 -22.12
C LEU A 57 5.28 15.71 -22.87
N MET A 58 5.68 16.06 -24.09
CA MET A 58 4.96 17.00 -24.96
C MET A 58 3.89 16.32 -25.83
N SER A 59 3.62 15.03 -25.61
CA SER A 59 2.56 14.32 -26.30
C SER A 59 1.18 14.89 -25.92
N PRO A 60 0.19 14.85 -26.83
CA PRO A 60 -1.15 15.39 -26.58
C PRO A 60 -1.82 14.81 -25.34
N ASP A 61 -1.48 13.56 -25.01
CA ASP A 61 -2.03 12.82 -23.87
C ASP A 61 -1.53 13.38 -22.53
N HIS A 62 -0.26 13.81 -22.46
CA HIS A 62 0.36 14.35 -21.24
C HIS A 62 0.40 15.87 -21.18
N LEU A 63 0.10 16.55 -22.31
CA LEU A 63 0.13 18.00 -22.40
C LEU A 63 -0.90 18.68 -21.49
N ASN A 64 -2.11 18.10 -21.37
CA ASN A 64 -3.15 18.67 -20.53
C ASN A 64 -2.80 18.59 -19.03
N ASP A 65 -2.19 17.46 -18.62
CA ASP A 65 -1.68 17.27 -17.26
C ASP A 65 -0.51 18.21 -16.96
N LEU A 66 0.39 18.41 -17.94
CA LEU A 66 1.50 19.36 -17.83
C LEU A 66 0.98 20.81 -17.69
N ILE A 67 -0.03 21.20 -18.48
CA ILE A 67 -0.68 22.52 -18.37
C ILE A 67 -1.32 22.70 -16.99
N GLN A 68 -1.98 21.67 -16.47
CA GLN A 68 -2.59 21.69 -15.14
C GLN A 68 -1.55 21.75 -14.01
N LEU A 69 -0.37 21.13 -14.19
CA LEU A 69 0.74 21.20 -13.27
C LEU A 69 1.45 22.57 -13.31
N MET A 70 1.59 23.15 -14.50
CA MET A 70 2.18 24.48 -14.70
C MET A 70 1.26 25.60 -14.22
N ASN A 71 -0.05 25.37 -14.18
CA ASN A 71 -1.03 26.31 -13.66
C ASN A 71 -1.96 25.61 -12.67
N PRO A 72 -1.49 25.32 -11.44
CA PRO A 72 -2.32 24.70 -10.44
C PRO A 72 -3.38 25.73 -10.02
N VAL A 73 -4.59 25.58 -10.55
CA VAL A 73 -5.74 26.27 -10.00
C VAL A 73 -5.92 25.69 -8.60
N CYS A 74 -5.50 26.44 -7.58
CA CYS A 74 -5.77 26.14 -6.18
C CYS A 74 -7.28 26.22 -5.96
N ASN A 75 -8.01 25.20 -6.41
CA ASN A 75 -9.42 25.07 -6.18
C ASN A 75 -9.61 24.42 -4.80
N PRO A 76 -10.16 25.12 -3.80
CA PRO A 76 -10.32 24.58 -2.46
C PRO A 76 -11.36 23.45 -2.37
N TRP A 77 -12.02 23.13 -3.48
CA TRP A 77 -13.10 22.14 -3.55
C TRP A 77 -12.56 20.82 -4.09
N SER A 78 -12.65 19.76 -3.28
CA SER A 78 -12.26 18.40 -3.69
C SER A 78 -13.10 17.90 -4.87
N ALA A 79 -12.55 16.96 -5.64
CA ALA A 79 -13.22 16.40 -6.83
C ALA A 79 -14.65 15.90 -6.54
N GLN A 80 -14.89 15.36 -5.35
CA GLN A 80 -16.21 14.91 -4.90
C GLN A 80 -17.22 16.06 -4.79
N ILE A 81 -16.79 17.23 -4.32
CA ILE A 81 -17.70 18.38 -4.18
C ILE A 81 -17.98 19.00 -5.56
N GLN A 82 -17.00 18.97 -6.46
CA GLN A 82 -17.21 19.40 -7.85
C GLN A 82 -18.19 18.49 -8.59
N GLU A 83 -18.07 17.18 -8.43
CA GLU A 83 -19.01 16.21 -9.01
C GLU A 83 -20.44 16.45 -8.49
N TYR A 84 -20.58 16.74 -7.19
CA TYR A 84 -21.87 17.09 -6.60
C TYR A 84 -22.44 18.41 -7.16
N LEU A 85 -21.61 19.45 -7.31
CA LEU A 85 -22.00 20.74 -7.90
C LEU A 85 -22.38 20.63 -9.38
N ASN A 86 -21.63 19.85 -10.15
CA ASN A 86 -21.92 19.61 -11.56
C ASN A 86 -23.20 18.78 -11.72
N THR A 87 -23.40 17.75 -10.89
CA THR A 87 -24.61 16.93 -10.89
C THR A 87 -25.85 17.74 -10.52
N THR A 88 -25.73 18.62 -9.51
CA THR A 88 -26.83 19.52 -9.11
C THR A 88 -27.10 20.61 -10.15
N GLN A 89 -26.08 21.16 -10.82
CA GLN A 89 -26.27 22.08 -11.95
C GLN A 89 -26.95 21.42 -13.14
N VAL A 90 -26.57 20.19 -13.51
CA VAL A 90 -27.19 19.43 -14.60
C VAL A 90 -28.64 19.08 -14.26
N ALA A 91 -28.94 18.71 -13.00
CA ALA A 91 -30.31 18.47 -12.55
C ALA A 91 -31.17 19.74 -12.61
N ARG A 92 -30.60 20.91 -12.25
CA ARG A 92 -31.28 22.21 -12.31
C ARG A 92 -31.51 22.69 -13.75
N ALA A 93 -30.56 22.45 -14.65
CA ALA A 93 -30.69 22.76 -16.07
C ALA A 93 -31.77 21.87 -16.75
N LYS A 94 -31.85 20.58 -16.40
CA LYS A 94 -32.88 19.67 -16.90
C LYS A 94 -34.29 20.02 -16.40
N ALA A 95 -34.41 20.50 -15.16
CA ALA A 95 -35.70 20.95 -14.61
C ALA A 95 -36.23 22.22 -15.32
N ASN A 96 -35.33 23.10 -15.78
CA ASN A 96 -35.70 24.33 -16.48
C ASN A 96 -35.95 24.15 -17.98
N SER A 97 -35.50 23.05 -18.60
CA SER A 97 -35.69 22.81 -20.04
C SER A 97 -37.06 22.22 -20.41
N ASN A 98 -37.83 21.71 -19.44
CA ASN A 98 -39.10 21.00 -19.70
C ASN A 98 -40.36 21.87 -19.57
N LYS A 99 -40.23 23.21 -19.53
CA LYS A 99 -41.37 24.13 -19.55
C LYS A 99 -41.18 25.17 -20.66
N THR A 100 -41.51 24.77 -21.88
CA THR A 100 -41.82 25.71 -22.96
C THR A 100 -43.02 25.16 -23.71
N ASP A 101 -44.22 25.48 -23.23
CA ASP A 101 -45.25 26.09 -24.06
C ASP A 101 -46.45 26.57 -23.21
N GLU A 102 -47.04 27.67 -23.67
CA GLU A 102 -48.29 28.32 -23.24
C GLU A 102 -48.29 29.29 -22.02
N SER A 103 -48.14 30.57 -22.38
CA SER A 103 -49.07 31.68 -22.05
C SER A 103 -49.34 32.09 -20.58
N HIS A 104 -48.75 33.25 -20.24
CA HIS A 104 -49.29 34.40 -19.49
C HIS A 104 -50.06 34.22 -18.16
N HIS A 105 -49.52 34.92 -17.15
CA HIS A 105 -50.12 35.40 -15.89
C HIS A 105 -49.97 34.56 -14.62
N GLN A 106 -48.76 34.45 -14.02
CA GLN A 106 -48.63 34.49 -12.54
C GLN A 106 -47.20 34.68 -11.93
N ASP A 107 -46.32 35.50 -12.51
CA ASP A 107 -44.91 35.59 -12.05
C ASP A 107 -44.61 36.54 -10.88
N SER A 108 -45.36 36.45 -9.78
CA SER A 108 -44.95 37.17 -8.54
C SER A 108 -45.16 36.38 -7.24
N LYS A 109 -45.90 35.26 -7.28
CA LYS A 109 -46.19 34.46 -6.08
C LYS A 109 -45.20 33.30 -5.87
N LEU A 110 -44.71 32.68 -6.94
CA LEU A 110 -43.78 31.55 -6.86
C LEU A 110 -42.37 31.95 -6.41
N ASN A 111 -41.93 33.18 -6.71
CA ASN A 111 -40.65 33.69 -6.21
C ASN A 111 -40.69 33.95 -4.71
N ASN A 112 -41.82 34.44 -4.17
CA ASN A 112 -41.95 34.70 -2.74
C ASN A 112 -42.01 33.41 -1.91
N GLU A 113 -42.64 32.34 -2.39
CA GLU A 113 -42.62 31.04 -1.72
C GLU A 113 -41.21 30.42 -1.72
N ASN A 114 -40.50 30.46 -2.85
CA ASN A 114 -39.12 29.97 -2.93
C ASN A 114 -38.15 30.82 -2.09
N ILE A 115 -38.36 32.13 -2.03
CA ILE A 115 -37.58 33.03 -1.16
C ILE A 115 -37.93 32.76 0.30
N ALA A 116 -39.21 32.57 0.64
CA ALA A 116 -39.64 32.22 2.00
C ALA A 116 -39.05 30.88 2.44
N GLU A 117 -39.08 29.86 1.59
CA GLU A 117 -38.48 28.55 1.84
C GLU A 117 -36.95 28.63 1.97
N ALA A 118 -36.28 29.39 1.09
CA ALA A 118 -34.84 29.63 1.20
C ALA A 118 -34.48 30.38 2.49
N THR A 119 -35.29 31.37 2.91
CA THR A 119 -35.07 32.08 4.17
C THR A 119 -35.34 31.19 5.38
N ALA A 120 -36.34 30.30 5.32
CA ALA A 120 -36.60 29.33 6.37
C ALA A 120 -35.46 28.30 6.49
N LEU A 121 -34.92 27.83 5.36
CA LEU A 121 -33.75 26.94 5.34
C LEU A 121 -32.49 27.65 5.84
N LEU A 122 -32.26 28.91 5.47
CA LEU A 122 -31.13 29.71 5.98
C LEU A 122 -31.26 29.97 7.49
N GLN A 123 -32.47 30.18 7.98
CA GLN A 123 -32.73 30.36 9.40
C GLN A 123 -32.56 29.05 10.17
N SER A 124 -33.01 27.92 9.61
CA SER A 124 -32.81 26.58 10.17
C SER A 124 -31.32 26.19 10.19
N THR A 125 -30.59 26.43 9.10
CA THR A 125 -29.13 26.21 9.03
C THR A 125 -28.39 27.14 9.99
N ARG A 126 -28.83 28.40 10.15
CA ARG A 126 -28.28 29.30 11.18
C ARG A 126 -28.51 28.77 12.59
N CYS A 127 -29.72 28.29 12.90
CA CYS A 127 -30.03 27.72 14.22
C CYS A 127 -29.20 26.46 14.50
N THR A 128 -29.09 25.55 13.53
CA THR A 128 -28.26 24.33 13.67
C THR A 128 -26.78 24.66 13.80
N LEU A 129 -26.25 25.63 13.05
CA LEU A 129 -24.88 26.10 13.21
C LEU A 129 -24.64 26.74 14.59
N GLU A 130 -25.62 27.45 15.13
CA GLU A 130 -25.53 28.06 16.46
C GLU A 130 -25.62 27.02 17.58
N GLU A 131 -26.37 25.94 17.37
CA GLU A 131 -26.40 24.76 18.24
C GLU A 131 -25.08 23.98 18.18
N LEU A 132 -24.56 23.70 16.98
CA LEU A 132 -23.23 23.08 16.77
C LEU A 132 -22.11 23.94 17.37
N ARG A 133 -22.24 25.27 17.29
CA ARG A 133 -21.31 26.20 17.93
C ARG A 133 -21.35 26.08 19.46
N LYS A 134 -22.52 25.89 20.07
CA LYS A 134 -22.66 25.62 21.52
C LYS A 134 -22.09 24.25 21.89
N GLU A 135 -22.30 23.23 21.05
CA GLU A 135 -21.65 21.92 21.24
C GLU A 135 -20.12 22.02 21.11
N CYS A 136 -19.62 22.92 20.28
CA CYS A 136 -18.20 23.22 20.10
C CYS A 136 -17.67 24.30 21.06
N GLU A 137 -18.42 24.71 22.07
CA GLU A 137 -18.02 25.75 23.02
C GLU A 137 -16.78 25.31 23.84
N PHE A 138 -16.51 24.00 23.94
CA PHE A 138 -15.27 23.46 24.51
C PHE A 138 -14.00 23.90 23.75
N LEU A 139 -14.10 24.19 22.44
CA LEU A 139 -12.99 24.73 21.64
C LEU A 139 -12.79 26.23 21.88
N GLN A 140 -13.84 26.94 22.31
CA GLN A 140 -13.79 28.39 22.62
C GLN A 140 -13.41 28.64 24.09
N LEU A 141 -13.78 27.75 25.03
CA LEU A 141 -13.39 27.84 26.43
C LEU A 141 -11.87 27.68 26.64
N GLU A 142 -11.17 27.05 25.70
CA GLU A 142 -9.70 26.93 25.69
C GLU A 142 -8.98 28.27 25.42
N GLN A 143 -9.72 29.37 25.19
CA GLN A 143 -9.18 30.74 25.15
C GLN A 143 -9.19 31.45 26.50
N SER A 144 -9.77 30.87 27.56
CA SER A 144 -9.91 31.53 28.87
C SER A 144 -9.40 30.68 30.06
N GLY A 145 -8.41 29.81 29.86
CA GLY A 145 -7.74 29.09 30.94
C GLY A 145 -6.24 28.87 30.64
N PRO A 146 -5.34 28.91 31.65
CA PRO A 146 -3.89 28.85 31.47
C PRO A 146 -3.39 27.39 31.31
N ALA A 147 -4.08 26.58 30.52
CA ALA A 147 -3.72 25.19 30.27
C ALA A 147 -3.70 24.89 28.77
N ALA A 148 -2.53 25.12 28.18
CA ALA A 148 -1.99 24.36 27.05
C ALA A 148 -2.78 24.28 25.72
N SER A 149 -3.50 25.32 25.32
CA SER A 149 -3.81 25.48 23.89
C SER A 149 -2.52 25.86 23.15
N LEU A 150 -2.01 24.96 22.31
CA LEU A 150 -0.89 25.28 21.42
C LEU A 150 -1.31 26.45 20.54
N SER A 151 -0.83 27.66 20.84
CA SER A 151 -1.15 28.84 20.06
C SER A 151 -0.91 28.57 18.57
N HIS A 152 -1.77 29.10 17.70
CA HIS A 152 -1.63 28.94 16.25
C HIS A 152 -0.20 29.30 15.76
N CYS A 153 0.44 30.27 16.43
CA CYS A 153 1.85 30.60 16.21
C CYS A 153 2.82 29.49 16.64
N ALA A 154 2.63 28.86 17.79
CA ALA A 154 3.43 27.72 18.25
C ALA A 154 3.30 26.52 17.31
N LEU A 155 2.10 26.25 16.81
CA LEU A 155 1.87 25.19 15.82
C LEU A 155 2.58 25.51 14.49
N LYS A 156 2.49 26.75 13.99
CA LYS A 156 3.22 27.16 12.78
C LYS A 156 4.73 27.03 12.94
N VAL A 157 5.26 27.37 14.12
CA VAL A 157 6.68 27.21 14.44
C VAL A 157 7.06 25.73 14.48
N ALA A 158 6.27 24.88 15.14
CA ALA A 158 6.53 23.44 15.19
C ALA A 158 6.50 22.77 13.81
N ILE A 159 5.55 23.16 12.94
CA ILE A 159 5.48 22.66 11.56
C ILE A 159 6.70 23.15 10.76
N SER A 160 7.08 24.43 10.91
CA SER A 160 8.26 24.97 10.23
C SER A 160 9.55 24.27 10.68
N ASP A 161 9.69 24.02 11.98
CA ASP A 161 10.85 23.31 12.55
C ASP A 161 10.91 21.86 12.05
N MET A 162 9.77 21.17 12.03
CA MET A 162 9.68 19.81 11.48
C MET A 162 10.04 19.77 9.99
N ALA A 163 9.57 20.74 9.20
CA ALA A 163 9.92 20.86 7.78
C ALA A 163 11.42 21.11 7.58
N GLN A 164 12.04 21.92 8.46
CA GLN A 164 13.49 22.16 8.44
C GLN A 164 14.28 20.89 8.83
N LEU A 165 13.86 20.18 9.88
CA LEU A 165 14.47 18.91 10.29
C LEU A 165 14.36 17.86 9.18
N MET A 166 13.20 17.74 8.54
CA MET A 166 13.02 16.84 7.41
C MET A 166 13.91 17.21 6.23
N SER A 167 14.06 18.50 5.93
CA SER A 167 14.92 18.99 4.84
C SER A 167 16.39 18.72 5.14
N ALA A 168 16.84 19.00 6.37
CA ALA A 168 18.20 18.73 6.81
C ALA A 168 18.51 17.23 6.81
N PHE A 169 17.59 16.41 7.32
CA PHE A 169 17.72 14.95 7.28
C PHE A 169 17.77 14.44 5.84
N SER A 170 16.90 14.93 4.95
CA SER A 170 16.90 14.55 3.54
C SER A 170 18.22 14.92 2.87
N GLN A 171 18.78 16.10 3.17
CA GLN A 171 20.07 16.51 2.63
C GLN A 171 21.19 15.59 3.11
N VAL A 172 21.30 15.36 4.43
CA VAL A 172 22.30 14.45 5.01
C VAL A 172 22.12 13.02 4.49
N TYR A 173 20.88 12.56 4.33
CA TYR A 173 20.59 11.28 3.70
C TYR A 173 21.13 11.25 2.28
N ASN A 174 20.84 12.26 1.46
CA ASN A 174 21.26 12.31 0.06
C ASN A 174 22.77 12.46 -0.12
N THR A 175 23.47 13.19 0.75
CA THR A 175 24.93 13.40 0.65
C THR A 175 25.73 12.26 1.25
N ASP A 176 25.34 11.79 2.44
CA ASP A 176 26.22 10.94 3.26
C ASP A 176 25.73 9.49 3.29
N PHE A 177 24.41 9.27 3.36
CA PHE A 177 23.83 7.93 3.56
C PHE A 177 23.36 7.26 2.27
N ARG A 178 23.06 8.02 1.21
CA ARG A 178 22.50 7.53 -0.05
C ARG A 178 23.38 6.46 -0.69
N GLY A 179 24.70 6.68 -0.66
CA GLY A 179 25.69 5.72 -1.16
C GLY A 179 25.75 4.42 -0.36
N TYR A 180 25.37 4.43 0.93
CA TYR A 180 25.29 3.22 1.76
C TYR A 180 23.96 2.49 1.57
N CYS A 181 22.84 3.22 1.49
CA CYS A 181 21.51 2.64 1.29
C CYS A 181 21.29 2.09 -0.12
N GLN A 182 21.96 2.65 -1.13
CA GLN A 182 21.89 2.18 -2.52
C GLN A 182 23.01 1.20 -2.87
N LYS A 183 23.82 0.79 -1.88
CA LYS A 183 24.87 -0.20 -2.11
C LYS A 183 24.21 -1.53 -2.42
N ALA A 184 24.51 -2.08 -3.61
CA ALA A 184 24.09 -3.43 -3.96
C ALA A 184 24.46 -4.39 -2.82
N PRO A 185 23.61 -5.39 -2.49
CA PRO A 185 23.90 -6.35 -1.43
C PRO A 185 25.34 -6.86 -1.57
N PRO A 186 26.14 -6.89 -0.49
CA PRO A 186 27.52 -7.36 -0.57
C PRO A 186 27.53 -8.73 -1.24
N VAL A 187 28.22 -8.83 -2.36
CA VAL A 187 28.28 -10.04 -3.17
C VAL A 187 28.87 -11.13 -2.29
N LEU A 188 28.05 -12.14 -2.00
CA LEU A 188 28.43 -13.25 -1.16
C LEU A 188 29.62 -13.97 -1.81
N ASN A 189 30.74 -14.05 -1.08
CA ASN A 189 31.96 -14.73 -1.50
C ASN A 189 31.64 -16.17 -1.96
N PRO A 190 32.26 -16.72 -3.02
CA PRO A 190 32.03 -18.09 -3.52
C PRO A 190 32.06 -19.21 -2.47
N SER A 191 32.62 -18.98 -1.27
CA SER A 191 32.53 -19.88 -0.12
C SER A 191 31.13 -20.03 0.49
N THR A 192 30.15 -19.19 0.13
CA THR A 192 28.76 -19.30 0.62
C THR A 192 28.02 -20.51 0.08
N HIS A 193 28.43 -21.04 -1.07
CA HIS A 193 27.87 -22.27 -1.60
C HIS A 193 28.14 -23.45 -0.65
N VAL A 194 29.27 -23.44 0.08
CA VAL A 194 29.58 -24.45 1.11
C VAL A 194 28.61 -24.32 2.29
N PHE A 195 28.36 -23.11 2.78
CA PHE A 195 27.41 -22.89 3.88
C PHE A 195 25.98 -23.25 3.47
N GLN A 196 25.56 -22.92 2.25
CA GLN A 196 24.26 -23.31 1.71
C GLN A 196 24.14 -24.82 1.57
N SER A 197 25.17 -25.50 1.05
CA SER A 197 25.20 -26.96 0.94
C SER A 197 25.20 -27.64 2.31
N VAL A 198 25.96 -27.14 3.28
CA VAL A 198 25.95 -27.66 4.66
C VAL A 198 24.58 -27.44 5.31
N HIS A 199 23.99 -26.26 5.16
CA HIS A 199 22.65 -25.96 5.67
C HIS A 199 21.60 -26.88 5.04
N GLN A 200 21.65 -27.09 3.72
CA GLN A 200 20.77 -28.02 3.03
C GLN A 200 20.97 -29.46 3.54
N LEU A 201 22.22 -29.93 3.67
CA LEU A 201 22.50 -31.28 4.13
C LEU A 201 22.03 -31.50 5.58
N LEU A 202 22.27 -30.51 6.45
CA LEU A 202 21.80 -30.54 7.83
C LEU A 202 20.27 -30.47 7.92
N HIS A 203 19.63 -29.71 7.05
CA HIS A 203 18.17 -29.67 6.94
C HIS A 203 17.59 -31.02 6.51
N HIS A 204 18.17 -31.67 5.49
CA HIS A 204 17.76 -33.02 5.06
C HIS A 204 17.97 -34.04 6.18
N CYS A 205 19.10 -33.99 6.90
CA CYS A 205 19.34 -34.85 8.05
C CYS A 205 18.30 -34.66 9.17
N ASN A 206 17.91 -33.42 9.47
CA ASN A 206 16.85 -33.17 10.44
C ASN A 206 15.48 -33.69 9.98
N MET A 207 15.17 -33.57 8.69
CA MET A 207 13.94 -34.13 8.11
C MET A 207 13.92 -35.66 8.18
N GLU A 208 15.04 -36.32 7.90
CA GLU A 208 15.17 -37.77 8.05
C GLU A 208 15.03 -38.22 9.51
N LEU A 209 15.61 -37.48 10.45
CA LEU A 209 15.46 -37.75 11.88
C LEU A 209 14.00 -37.61 12.36
N ASP A 210 13.27 -36.58 11.89
CA ASP A 210 11.85 -36.44 12.21
C ASP A 210 11.03 -37.58 11.59
N ALA A 211 11.31 -37.95 10.33
CA ALA A 211 10.67 -39.10 9.68
C ALA A 211 10.91 -40.41 10.46
N LEU A 212 12.15 -40.65 10.92
CA LEU A 212 12.47 -41.81 11.76
C LEU A 212 11.78 -41.74 13.13
N GLN A 213 11.65 -40.55 13.72
CA GLN A 213 10.90 -40.38 14.96
C GLN A 213 9.41 -40.70 14.77
N GLN A 214 8.80 -40.26 13.68
CA GLN A 214 7.42 -40.61 13.34
C GLN A 214 7.27 -42.11 13.06
N LEU A 215 8.22 -42.73 12.37
CA LEU A 215 8.23 -44.18 12.16
C LEU A 215 8.34 -44.95 13.49
N SER A 216 9.16 -44.47 14.41
CA SER A 216 9.26 -45.06 15.75
C SER A 216 7.96 -44.92 16.52
N LYS A 217 7.31 -43.75 16.49
CA LYS A 217 6.00 -43.54 17.15
C LYS A 217 4.92 -44.43 16.54
N THR A 218 4.88 -44.55 15.22
CA THR A 218 3.91 -45.44 14.54
C THR A 218 4.20 -46.92 14.82
N SER A 219 5.47 -47.30 14.95
CA SER A 219 5.84 -48.66 15.35
C SER A 219 5.43 -48.97 16.80
N THR A 220 5.62 -48.04 17.73
CA THR A 220 5.19 -48.24 19.12
C THR A 220 3.67 -48.29 19.23
N THR A 221 2.92 -47.44 18.51
CA THR A 221 1.46 -47.52 18.48
C THR A 221 0.97 -48.80 17.81
N LEU A 222 1.60 -49.24 16.71
CA LEU A 222 1.25 -50.51 16.06
C LEU A 222 1.53 -51.70 16.97
N ASN A 223 2.66 -51.69 17.70
CA ASN A 223 2.97 -52.72 18.68
C ASN A 223 1.97 -52.72 19.83
N GLU A 224 1.54 -51.55 20.30
CA GLU A 224 0.52 -51.43 21.34
C GLU A 224 -0.83 -51.93 20.85
N ILE A 225 -1.27 -51.56 19.64
CA ILE A 225 -2.48 -52.09 19.00
C ILE A 225 -2.37 -53.61 18.82
N THR A 226 -1.22 -54.11 18.40
CA THR A 226 -0.99 -55.56 18.24
C THR A 226 -1.06 -56.27 19.59
N ARG A 227 -0.49 -55.69 20.65
CA ARG A 227 -0.61 -56.21 22.02
C ARG A 227 -2.05 -56.20 22.48
N GLN A 228 -2.77 -55.09 22.27
CA GLN A 228 -4.20 -54.98 22.57
C GLN A 228 -5.00 -56.05 21.84
N ILE A 229 -4.81 -56.21 20.53
CA ILE A 229 -5.44 -57.27 19.72
C ILE A 229 -5.03 -58.65 20.22
N GLN A 230 -3.78 -58.90 20.62
CA GLN A 230 -3.37 -60.19 21.19
C GLN A 230 -4.02 -60.44 22.56
N THR A 231 -4.21 -59.40 23.39
CA THR A 231 -4.95 -59.51 24.64
C THR A 231 -6.46 -59.67 24.42
N ASP A 232 -7.03 -59.05 23.38
CA ASP A 232 -8.45 -59.11 23.01
C ASP A 232 -8.80 -60.37 22.21
N ARG A 233 -7.86 -60.92 21.43
CA ARG A 233 -7.96 -62.24 20.76
C ARG A 233 -7.99 -63.41 21.76
N ARG A 234 -8.25 -63.15 23.05
CA ARG A 234 -8.70 -64.18 24.00
C ARG A 234 -10.14 -64.65 23.75
N PHE A 235 -10.83 -64.13 22.73
CA PHE A 235 -12.13 -64.64 22.30
C PHE A 235 -12.05 -65.18 20.87
N TRP A 236 -11.78 -66.48 20.74
CA TRP A 236 -12.10 -67.22 19.52
C TRP A 236 -13.07 -68.35 19.88
N ALA A 237 -14.28 -68.20 19.34
CA ALA A 237 -15.43 -69.09 19.41
C ALA A 237 -15.94 -69.44 20.83
N ASN A 238 -17.02 -68.74 21.23
CA ASN A 238 -17.96 -69.09 22.31
C ASN A 238 -17.70 -68.52 23.73
N GLY A 239 -17.02 -67.39 23.86
CA GLY A 239 -17.14 -66.54 25.07
C GLY A 239 -16.54 -67.08 26.38
N GLU A 240 -15.85 -68.22 26.38
CA GLU A 240 -15.18 -68.75 27.58
C GLU A 240 -13.64 -68.72 27.46
N LYS A 241 -12.98 -68.34 28.57
CA LYS A 241 -11.56 -68.02 28.67
C LYS A 241 -10.70 -69.29 28.77
N HIS A 242 -10.47 -69.97 27.65
CA HIS A 242 -9.49 -71.06 27.61
C HIS A 242 -8.16 -70.59 27.03
N THR A 243 -7.21 -70.27 27.91
CA THR A 243 -5.81 -70.16 27.51
C THR A 243 -5.29 -71.55 27.10
N LEU A 244 -4.33 -71.61 26.18
CA LEU A 244 -3.70 -72.86 25.70
C LEU A 244 -3.34 -73.85 26.84
N PRO A 245 -2.85 -73.41 28.03
CA PRO A 245 -2.60 -74.29 29.17
C PRO A 245 -3.88 -74.94 29.73
N ASN A 246 -5.00 -74.22 29.77
CA ASN A 246 -6.27 -74.72 30.30
C ASN A 246 -6.88 -75.79 29.36
N GLN A 247 -6.71 -75.65 28.05
CA GLN A 247 -7.13 -76.70 27.10
C GLN A 247 -6.24 -77.94 27.21
N LEU A 248 -4.93 -77.77 27.41
CA LEU A 248 -4.00 -78.88 27.62
C LEU A 248 -4.32 -79.64 28.91
N GLU A 249 -4.68 -78.91 29.98
CA GLU A 249 -5.07 -79.49 31.26
C GLU A 249 -6.44 -80.19 31.19
N ALA A 250 -7.42 -79.60 30.49
CA ALA A 250 -8.70 -80.25 30.23
C ALA A 250 -8.55 -81.54 29.40
N LEU A 251 -7.66 -81.52 28.39
CA LEU A 251 -7.33 -82.69 27.58
C LEU A 251 -6.65 -83.76 28.43
N ARG A 252 -5.66 -83.39 29.25
CA ARG A 252 -4.97 -84.29 30.20
C ARG A 252 -5.97 -84.95 31.14
N ASN A 253 -6.86 -84.17 31.73
CA ASN A 253 -7.86 -84.68 32.67
C ASN A 253 -8.87 -85.60 31.98
N ARG A 254 -9.24 -85.31 30.72
CA ARG A 254 -10.10 -86.19 29.92
C ARG A 254 -9.41 -87.51 29.56
N PHE A 255 -8.13 -87.48 29.21
CA PHE A 255 -7.34 -88.70 28.99
C PHE A 255 -7.17 -89.51 30.30
N ALA A 256 -6.94 -88.85 31.43
CA ALA A 256 -6.87 -89.52 32.72
C ALA A 256 -8.20 -90.19 33.10
N ALA A 257 -9.33 -89.52 32.87
CA ALA A 257 -10.66 -90.09 33.10
C ALA A 257 -10.97 -91.27 32.16
N PHE A 258 -10.52 -91.19 30.91
CA PHE A 258 -10.66 -92.27 29.94
C PHE A 258 -9.84 -93.50 30.34
N LEU A 259 -8.60 -93.30 30.79
CA LEU A 259 -7.74 -94.37 31.30
C LEU A 259 -8.31 -95.01 32.57
N SER A 260 -8.89 -94.23 33.49
CA SER A 260 -9.53 -94.77 34.69
C SER A 260 -10.80 -95.57 34.40
N HIS A 261 -11.54 -95.23 33.33
CA HIS A 261 -12.73 -95.98 32.91
C HIS A 261 -12.40 -97.30 32.21
N HIS A 262 -11.20 -97.43 31.64
CA HIS A 262 -10.76 -98.62 30.92
C HIS A 262 -9.88 -99.57 31.76
N GLN A 263 -9.61 -99.23 33.02
CA GLN A 263 -8.83 -100.04 33.97
C GLN A 263 -9.66 -100.70 35.08
N SER A 264 -11.00 -100.74 34.95
CA SER A 264 -11.86 -101.57 35.80
C SER A 264 -12.27 -102.87 35.13
#